data_AF-A0A942JGW8-F1
#
_entry.id   AF-A0A942JGW8-F1
#
_cell.length_a   1.000
_cell.length_b   1.000
_cell.length_c   1.000
_cell.angle_alpha   90.00
_cell.angle_beta   90.00
_cell.angle_gamma   90.00
#
_symmetry.space_group_name_H-M   'P 1'
#
loop_
_entity.id
_entity.type
_entity.pdbx_description
1 polymer ?
#
loop_
_entity_poly.entity_id
_entity_poly.type
_entity_poly.pdbx_seq_one_letter_code
_entity_poly.pdbx_strand_id
1 'polypeptide(L)'
;MSSKVWSVVLCLVVLDAVIALPPALMLLLGVAKLDLQAEGVVVVPSLQGGAFSLASVLILAALMLTGADLLRWVGGKSARRAKPTATRCTYGVLVGIGLFMMLLLASRGVVTSTHILLWGFTGSVNALNKMLYILSLVIIAPFAEESLFRGAIEEILGTTFNPIAAVFLSALTFSIAHGARSMLLFYFVAGSLFSMLSYKSRPLLPAMLAHATFNGLTLVYVLIK
;
A
#
# COMPACT_ATOMS: atom_id res chain seq x y z
N MET A 1 -29.23 12.98 7.37
CA MET A 1 -27.94 12.76 6.64
C MET A 1 -28.11 11.52 5.77
N SER A 2 -27.64 11.54 4.51
CA SER A 2 -27.83 10.42 3.57
C SER A 2 -26.94 9.23 3.92
N SER A 3 -27.35 8.01 3.54
CA SER A 3 -26.58 6.76 3.72
C SER A 3 -25.14 6.84 3.18
N LYS A 4 -24.90 7.71 2.19
CA LYS A 4 -23.59 7.96 1.57
C LYS A 4 -22.58 8.63 2.50
N VAL A 5 -23.03 9.51 3.39
CA VAL A 5 -22.16 10.20 4.35
C VAL A 5 -21.61 9.21 5.37
N TRP A 6 -22.44 8.27 5.82
CA TRP A 6 -22.00 7.18 6.70
C TRP A 6 -21.00 6.24 6.03
N SER A 7 -21.09 6.04 4.71
CA SER A 7 -20.08 5.27 3.97
C SER A 7 -18.72 5.94 3.96
N VAL A 8 -18.66 7.26 3.79
CA VAL A 8 -17.40 8.01 3.86
C VAL A 8 -16.84 8.03 5.28
N VAL A 9 -17.69 8.24 6.30
CA VAL A 9 -17.27 8.19 7.71
C VAL A 9 -16.72 6.81 8.07
N LEU A 10 -17.39 5.73 7.68
CA LEU A 10 -16.90 4.37 7.88
C LEU A 10 -15.57 4.14 7.15
N CYS A 11 -15.42 4.67 5.94
CA CYS A 11 -14.18 4.58 5.18
C CYS A 11 -13.01 5.27 5.90
N LEU A 12 -13.25 6.43 6.50
CA LEU A 12 -12.27 7.15 7.32
C LEU A 12 -11.95 6.41 8.63
N VAL A 13 -12.94 5.78 9.26
CA VAL A 13 -12.74 4.94 10.47
C VAL A 13 -11.98 3.65 10.14
N VAL A 14 -12.29 3.01 9.01
CA VAL A 14 -11.55 1.83 8.52
C VAL A 14 -10.14 2.22 8.12
N LEU A 15 -9.94 3.38 7.50
CA LEU A 15 -8.62 3.92 7.20
C LEU A 15 -7.81 4.16 8.49
N ASP A 16 -8.40 4.80 9.49
CA ASP A 16 -7.77 5.03 10.80
C ASP A 16 -7.43 3.71 11.50
N ALA A 17 -8.34 2.72 11.47
CA ALA A 17 -8.08 1.38 11.97
C ALA A 17 -6.99 0.66 11.15
N VAL A 18 -6.96 0.75 9.82
CA VAL A 18 -5.95 0.10 8.99
C VAL A 18 -4.56 0.70 9.21
N ILE A 19 -4.47 2.01 9.42
CA ILE A 19 -3.21 2.72 9.61
C ILE A 19 -2.72 2.59 11.06
N ALA A 20 -3.61 2.76 12.04
CA ALA A 20 -3.23 2.84 13.45
C ALA A 20 -3.28 1.49 14.18
N LEU A 21 -4.19 0.58 13.81
CA LEU A 21 -4.40 -0.67 14.53
C LEU A 21 -3.23 -1.65 14.38
N PRO A 22 -2.61 -1.86 13.20
CA PRO A 22 -1.48 -2.79 13.12
C PRO A 22 -0.27 -2.34 13.95
N PRO A 23 0.21 -1.08 13.88
CA PRO A 23 1.30 -0.62 14.75
C PRO A 23 0.92 -0.61 16.24
N ALA A 24 -0.29 -0.18 16.61
CA ALA A 24 -0.75 -0.17 18.00
C ALA A 24 -0.90 -1.60 18.57
N LEU A 25 -1.44 -2.53 17.79
CA LEU A 25 -1.53 -3.94 18.15
C LEU A 25 -0.15 -4.56 18.29
N MET A 26 0.79 -4.23 17.39
CA MET A 26 2.17 -4.69 17.52
C MET A 26 2.85 -4.18 18.79
N LEU A 27 2.59 -2.94 19.20
CA LEU A 27 3.06 -2.39 20.47
C LEU A 27 2.39 -3.08 21.67
N LEU A 28 1.07 -3.28 21.64
CA LEU A 28 0.30 -3.93 22.70
C LEU A 28 0.70 -5.40 22.91
N LEU A 29 0.99 -6.11 21.82
CA LEU A 29 1.47 -7.50 21.85
C LEU A 29 2.96 -7.60 22.21
N GLY A 30 3.66 -6.48 22.44
CA GLY A 30 5.09 -6.45 22.75
C GLY A 30 6.00 -6.82 21.57
N VAL A 31 5.43 -6.89 20.35
CA VAL A 31 6.10 -7.30 19.10
C VAL A 31 6.62 -6.12 18.27
N ALA A 32 6.50 -4.90 18.81
CA ALA A 32 7.17 -3.70 18.34
C ALA A 32 7.61 -2.80 19.51
N LYS A 33 8.55 -1.89 19.23
CA LYS A 33 8.99 -0.82 20.12
C LYS A 33 8.89 0.52 19.40
N LEU A 34 8.68 1.59 20.16
CA LEU A 34 8.81 2.94 19.63
C LEU A 34 10.28 3.30 19.61
N ASP A 35 10.80 3.65 18.43
CA ASP A 35 12.13 4.22 18.26
C ASP A 35 12.00 5.70 17.88
N LEU A 36 12.69 6.56 18.61
CA LEU A 36 12.70 8.00 18.37
C LEU A 36 13.85 8.30 17.41
N GLN A 37 13.51 8.50 16.13
CA GLN A 37 14.46 8.88 15.11
C GLN A 37 14.32 10.35 14.72
N ALA A 38 15.31 10.88 14.01
CA ALA A 38 15.31 12.28 13.55
C ALA A 38 14.05 12.64 12.71
N GLU A 39 13.45 11.64 12.04
CA GLU A 39 12.22 11.82 11.25
C GLU A 39 10.92 11.53 12.02
N GLY A 40 10.98 11.20 13.32
CA GLY A 40 9.81 10.96 14.18
C GLY A 40 9.87 9.70 15.02
N VAL A 41 8.76 9.45 15.72
CA VAL A 41 8.52 8.18 16.40
C VAL A 41 8.17 7.13 15.34
N VAL A 42 9.04 6.14 15.18
CA VAL A 42 8.84 5.00 14.27
C VAL A 42 8.50 3.78 15.09
N VAL A 43 7.47 3.03 14.68
CA VAL A 43 7.18 1.72 15.25
C VAL A 43 8.13 0.71 14.62
N VAL A 44 9.11 0.27 15.41
CA VAL A 44 10.12 -0.70 15.00
C VAL A 44 9.67 -2.08 15.44
N PRO A 45 9.54 -3.06 14.53
CA PRO A 45 9.23 -4.43 14.92
C PRO A 45 10.30 -4.96 15.88
N SER A 46 9.89 -5.49 17.03
CA SER A 46 10.78 -6.20 17.96
C SER A 46 10.92 -7.67 17.58
N LEU A 47 10.01 -8.17 16.72
CA LEU A 47 10.12 -9.48 16.09
C LEU A 47 11.18 -9.46 15.00
N GLN A 48 12.16 -10.35 15.12
CA GLN A 48 13.13 -10.63 14.06
C GLN A 48 12.74 -11.91 13.32
N GLY A 49 12.98 -11.95 12.01
CA GLY A 49 12.83 -13.15 11.20
C GLY A 49 11.40 -13.61 10.93
N GLY A 50 11.13 -14.91 11.12
CA GLY A 50 9.93 -15.56 10.59
C GLY A 50 8.62 -15.06 11.19
N ALA A 51 8.63 -14.64 12.46
CA ALA A 51 7.45 -14.11 13.13
C ALA A 51 7.01 -12.75 12.54
N PHE A 52 7.97 -11.89 12.13
CA PHE A 52 7.68 -10.64 11.44
C PHE A 52 7.08 -10.90 10.05
N SER A 53 7.66 -11.86 9.32
CA SER A 53 7.18 -12.25 7.98
C SER A 53 5.74 -12.78 8.03
N LEU A 54 5.43 -13.63 9.02
CA LEU A 54 4.08 -14.15 9.22
C LEU A 54 3.09 -13.04 9.61
N ALA A 55 3.48 -12.16 10.54
CA ALA A 55 2.64 -11.02 10.94
C ALA A 55 2.32 -10.10 9.75
N SER A 56 3.31 -9.81 8.88
CA SER A 56 3.06 -9.02 7.67
C SER A 56 2.07 -9.68 6.72
N VAL A 57 2.17 -11.00 6.49
CA VAL A 57 1.22 -11.73 5.65
C VAL A 57 -0.19 -11.66 6.23
N LEU A 58 -0.33 -11.85 7.54
CA LEU A 58 -1.63 -11.84 8.22
C LEU A 58 -2.30 -10.46 8.18
N ILE A 59 -1.53 -9.39 8.40
CA ILE A 59 -2.02 -8.02 8.29
C ILE A 59 -2.50 -7.75 6.87
N LEU A 60 -1.70 -8.10 5.86
CA LEU A 60 -2.08 -7.89 4.45
C LEU A 60 -3.30 -8.73 4.03
N ALA A 61 -3.42 -9.97 4.53
CA ALA A 61 -4.60 -10.79 4.32
C ALA A 61 -5.84 -10.15 4.97
N ALA A 62 -5.73 -9.59 6.18
CA ALA A 62 -6.81 -8.87 6.83
C ALA A 62 -7.23 -7.62 6.03
N LEU A 63 -6.28 -6.91 5.41
CA LEU A 63 -6.57 -5.78 4.50
C LEU A 63 -7.33 -6.20 3.25
N MET A 64 -6.99 -7.35 2.67
CA MET A 64 -7.74 -7.89 1.52
C MET A 64 -9.18 -8.25 1.91
N LEU A 65 -9.38 -8.89 3.07
CA LEU A 65 -10.71 -9.26 3.56
C LEU A 65 -11.56 -8.03 3.87
N THR A 66 -11.01 -7.05 4.59
CA THR A 66 -11.71 -5.79 4.90
C THR A 66 -12.06 -5.02 3.63
N GLY A 67 -11.17 -4.93 2.64
CA GLY A 67 -11.48 -4.33 1.34
C GLY A 67 -12.64 -5.03 0.63
N ALA A 68 -12.68 -6.36 0.67
CA ALA A 68 -13.76 -7.15 0.07
C ALA A 68 -15.10 -6.97 0.79
N ASP A 69 -15.11 -6.93 2.12
CA ASP A 69 -16.33 -6.72 2.90
C ASP A 69 -16.85 -5.29 2.77
N LEU A 70 -15.97 -4.30 2.72
CA LEU A 70 -16.33 -2.90 2.46
C LEU A 70 -16.98 -2.76 1.08
N LEU A 71 -16.43 -3.43 0.06
CA LEU A 71 -17.01 -3.50 -1.29
C LEU A 71 -18.41 -4.13 -1.31
N ARG A 72 -18.62 -5.22 -0.54
CA ARG A 72 -19.93 -5.88 -0.43
C ARG A 72 -20.96 -4.99 0.25
N TRP A 73 -20.56 -4.30 1.32
CA TRP A 73 -21.42 -3.41 2.10
C TRP A 73 -21.94 -2.23 1.27
N VAL A 74 -21.12 -1.69 0.37
CA VAL A 74 -21.52 -0.59 -0.56
C VAL A 74 -22.47 -1.08 -1.67
N GLY A 75 -22.74 -2.39 -1.76
CA GLY A 75 -23.72 -2.96 -2.70
C GLY A 75 -23.27 -2.94 -4.17
N GLY A 76 -22.00 -2.63 -4.45
CA GLY A 76 -21.53 -2.37 -5.81
C GLY A 76 -21.16 -3.62 -6.60
N LYS A 77 -21.79 -3.81 -7.77
CA LYS A 77 -21.13 -4.50 -8.90
C LYS A 77 -19.99 -3.58 -9.37
N SER A 78 -18.83 -3.66 -8.71
CA SER A 78 -17.71 -2.76 -8.99
C SER A 78 -17.35 -2.77 -10.48
N ALA A 79 -17.26 -1.58 -11.08
CA ALA A 79 -16.77 -1.40 -12.45
C ALA A 79 -15.36 -1.99 -12.62
N ARG A 80 -14.65 -2.27 -11.51
CA ARG A 80 -13.31 -2.83 -11.47
C ARG A 80 -13.23 -4.35 -11.71
N ARG A 81 -14.36 -5.01 -11.95
CA ARG A 81 -14.43 -6.41 -12.41
C ARG A 81 -14.19 -6.62 -13.91
N ALA A 82 -13.94 -5.56 -14.67
CA ALA A 82 -13.60 -5.68 -16.09
C ALA A 82 -12.36 -6.58 -16.29
N LYS A 83 -12.28 -7.26 -17.44
CA LYS A 83 -11.09 -8.06 -17.77
C LYS A 83 -9.90 -7.14 -18.06
N PRO A 84 -8.71 -7.41 -17.49
CA PRO A 84 -7.50 -6.69 -17.85
C PRO A 84 -7.08 -7.01 -19.29
N THR A 85 -6.56 -6.01 -19.99
CA THR A 85 -5.94 -6.18 -21.31
C THR A 85 -4.42 -6.11 -21.16
N ALA A 86 -3.69 -6.84 -22.02
CA ALA A 86 -2.22 -6.85 -22.01
C ALA A 86 -1.65 -5.42 -22.06
N THR A 87 -2.17 -4.58 -22.95
CA THR A 87 -1.76 -3.18 -23.11
C THR A 87 -1.89 -2.37 -21.81
N ARG A 88 -3.00 -2.53 -21.08
CA ARG A 88 -3.22 -1.81 -19.80
C ARG A 88 -2.25 -2.32 -18.73
N CYS A 89 -1.99 -3.63 -18.69
CA CYS A 89 -0.98 -4.19 -17.79
C CYS A 89 0.42 -3.68 -18.11
N THR A 90 0.78 -3.57 -19.40
CA THR A 90 2.06 -2.99 -19.83
C THR A 90 2.20 -1.54 -19.37
N TYR A 91 1.16 -0.71 -19.53
CA TYR A 91 1.17 0.65 -18.99
C TYR A 91 1.36 0.68 -17.47
N GLY A 92 0.73 -0.26 -16.75
CA GLY A 92 0.97 -0.42 -15.31
C GLY A 92 2.45 -0.63 -14.99
N VAL A 93 3.09 -1.62 -15.63
CA VAL A 93 4.52 -1.91 -15.45
C VAL A 93 5.39 -0.68 -15.77
N LEU A 94 5.10 0.03 -16.87
CA LEU A 94 5.85 1.24 -17.26
C LEU A 94 5.71 2.37 -16.23
N VAL A 95 4.52 2.55 -15.65
CA VAL A 95 4.32 3.52 -14.56
C VAL A 95 5.13 3.14 -13.33
N GLY A 96 5.18 1.84 -12.98
CA GLY A 96 6.01 1.35 -11.89
C GLY A 96 7.51 1.62 -12.09
N ILE A 97 8.02 1.38 -13.30
CA ILE A 97 9.39 1.72 -13.68
C ILE A 97 9.61 3.25 -13.57
N GLY A 98 8.69 4.06 -14.09
CA GLY A 98 8.77 5.52 -14.03
C GLY A 98 8.84 6.05 -12.60
N LEU A 99 8.02 5.49 -11.69
CA LEU A 99 8.05 5.83 -10.27
C LEU A 99 9.38 5.46 -9.60
N PHE A 100 9.94 4.31 -9.95
CA PHE A 100 11.26 3.90 -9.45
C PHE A 100 12.35 4.86 -9.92
N MET A 101 12.35 5.24 -11.21
CA MET A 101 13.31 6.21 -11.75
C MET A 101 13.12 7.58 -11.10
N MET A 102 11.88 8.02 -10.86
CA MET A 102 11.59 9.26 -10.14
C MET A 102 12.15 9.23 -8.72
N LEU A 103 12.00 8.11 -8.00
CA LEU A 103 12.58 7.94 -6.67
C LEU A 103 14.11 8.01 -6.70
N LEU A 104 14.76 7.32 -7.64
CA LEU A 104 16.22 7.35 -7.78
C LEU A 104 16.74 8.77 -8.02
N LEU A 105 16.07 9.54 -8.88
CA LEU A 105 16.45 10.93 -9.17
C LEU A 105 16.22 11.83 -7.95
N ALA A 106 15.06 11.73 -7.31
CA ALA A 106 14.70 12.53 -6.13
C ALA A 106 15.64 12.26 -4.94
N SER A 107 16.05 11.00 -4.78
CA SER A 107 16.96 10.56 -3.73
C SER A 107 18.44 10.75 -4.06
N ARG A 108 18.78 11.30 -5.24
CA ARG A 108 20.17 11.37 -5.75
C ARG A 108 20.89 10.01 -5.73
N GLY A 109 20.15 8.93 -5.97
CA GLY A 109 20.65 7.56 -5.91
C GLY A 109 20.81 7.00 -4.49
N VAL A 110 20.46 7.75 -3.45
CA VAL A 110 20.56 7.33 -2.05
C VAL A 110 19.17 6.93 -1.55
N VAL A 111 18.75 5.71 -1.88
CA VAL A 111 17.48 5.14 -1.40
C VAL A 111 17.74 4.49 -0.04
N THR A 112 17.78 5.30 1.02
CA THR A 112 18.18 4.86 2.38
C THR A 112 17.02 4.50 3.30
N SER A 113 15.79 4.96 3.02
CA SER A 113 14.77 5.11 4.09
C SER A 113 13.68 4.05 4.16
N THR A 114 13.76 2.94 3.43
CA THR A 114 12.78 1.87 3.66
C THR A 114 13.22 1.01 4.84
N HIS A 115 13.08 1.54 6.06
CA HIS A 115 13.31 0.80 7.29
C HIS A 115 12.63 -0.58 7.24
N ILE A 116 11.40 -0.67 6.71
CA ILE A 116 10.67 -1.93 6.49
C ILE A 116 11.45 -2.95 5.64
N LEU A 117 12.10 -2.54 4.53
CA LEU A 117 12.87 -3.43 3.64
C LEU A 117 14.08 -4.04 4.32
N LEU A 118 14.73 -3.28 5.21
CA LEU A 118 15.90 -3.75 5.92
C LEU A 118 15.51 -4.77 7.00
N TRP A 119 14.46 -4.55 7.79
CA TRP A 119 14.09 -5.45 8.90
C TRP A 119 13.80 -6.90 8.47
N GLY A 120 13.25 -7.12 7.27
CA GLY A 120 13.00 -8.47 6.74
C GLY A 120 14.27 -9.22 6.29
N PHE A 121 15.36 -8.49 6.05
CA PHE A 121 16.64 -9.03 5.55
C PHE A 121 17.80 -8.92 6.54
N THR A 122 17.68 -8.08 7.57
CA THR A 122 18.67 -7.94 8.64
C THR A 122 18.49 -9.05 9.69
N GLY A 123 19.49 -9.91 9.84
CA GLY A 123 19.53 -10.98 10.85
C GLY A 123 19.69 -12.39 10.27
N SER A 124 19.84 -13.39 11.15
CA SER A 124 19.93 -14.82 10.79
C SER A 124 18.55 -15.40 10.45
N VAL A 125 17.96 -14.93 9.35
CA VAL A 125 16.66 -15.38 8.86
C VAL A 125 16.84 -16.45 7.79
N ASN A 126 16.12 -17.58 7.91
CA ASN A 126 16.23 -18.69 6.95
C ASN A 126 15.69 -18.31 5.55
N ALA A 127 16.02 -19.11 4.54
CA ALA A 127 15.64 -18.85 3.15
C ALA A 127 14.12 -18.73 2.94
N LEU A 128 13.33 -19.54 3.67
CA LEU A 128 11.87 -19.49 3.61
C LEU A 128 11.33 -18.14 4.06
N ASN A 129 11.83 -17.59 5.17
CA ASN A 129 11.40 -16.29 5.68
C ASN A 129 11.73 -15.16 4.71
N LYS A 130 12.92 -15.19 4.08
CA LYS A 130 13.28 -14.22 3.03
C LYS A 130 12.33 -14.31 1.84
N MET A 131 12.01 -15.53 1.39
CA MET A 131 11.06 -15.74 0.28
C MET A 131 9.67 -15.19 0.62
N LEU A 132 9.14 -15.53 1.81
CA LEU A 132 7.84 -15.05 2.27
C LEU A 132 7.82 -13.52 2.40
N TYR A 133 8.91 -12.92 2.88
CA TYR A 133 9.03 -11.47 2.97
C TYR A 133 9.03 -10.81 1.59
N ILE A 134 9.80 -11.32 0.63
CA ILE A 134 9.81 -10.83 -0.76
C ILE A 134 8.40 -10.92 -1.38
N LEU A 135 7.75 -12.08 -1.25
CA LEU A 135 6.39 -12.27 -1.76
C LEU A 135 5.41 -11.29 -1.11
N SER A 136 5.53 -11.10 0.20
CA SER A 136 4.68 -10.17 0.95
C SER A 136 4.84 -8.75 0.44
N LEU A 137 6.07 -8.28 0.29
CA LEU A 137 6.38 -6.92 -0.11
C LEU A 137 6.06 -6.62 -1.58
N VAL A 138 6.41 -7.54 -2.48
CA VAL A 138 6.38 -7.28 -3.93
C VAL A 138 5.02 -7.66 -4.53
N ILE A 139 4.30 -8.60 -3.93
CA ILE A 139 3.04 -9.11 -4.47
C ILE A 139 1.89 -8.85 -3.51
N ILE A 140 1.93 -9.43 -2.30
CA ILE A 140 0.77 -9.43 -1.41
C ILE A 140 0.40 -8.00 -0.99
N ALA A 141 1.38 -7.18 -0.61
CA ALA A 141 1.17 -5.80 -0.15
C ALA A 141 0.58 -4.91 -1.26
N PRO A 142 1.20 -4.79 -2.45
CA PRO A 142 0.61 -4.08 -3.57
C PRO A 142 -0.81 -4.54 -3.89
N PHE A 143 -1.07 -5.84 -3.88
CA PHE A 143 -2.41 -6.35 -4.20
C PHE A 143 -3.42 -6.01 -3.10
N ALA A 144 -3.04 -6.11 -1.83
CA ALA A 144 -3.89 -5.77 -0.70
C ALA A 144 -4.21 -4.27 -0.68
N GLU A 145 -3.17 -3.45 -0.80
CA GLU A 145 -3.28 -2.00 -0.78
C GLU A 145 -4.11 -1.49 -1.97
N GLU A 146 -3.83 -1.92 -3.19
CA GLU A 146 -4.65 -1.51 -4.34
C GLU A 146 -6.11 -1.99 -4.22
N SER A 147 -6.34 -3.18 -3.66
CA SER A 147 -7.72 -3.66 -3.40
C SER A 147 -8.45 -2.80 -2.39
N LEU A 148 -7.78 -2.37 -1.33
CA LEU A 148 -8.36 -1.49 -0.32
C LEU A 148 -8.56 -0.07 -0.87
N PHE A 149 -7.48 0.59 -1.27
CA PHE A 149 -7.52 2.00 -1.63
C PHE A 149 -8.28 2.27 -2.93
N ARG A 150 -8.10 1.43 -3.95
CA ARG A 150 -8.69 1.66 -5.28
C ARG A 150 -9.96 0.85 -5.42
N GLY A 151 -9.93 -0.40 -4.96
CA GLY A 151 -11.09 -1.27 -4.98
C GLY A 151 -12.21 -0.80 -4.07
N ALA A 152 -11.92 -0.35 -2.85
CA ALA A 152 -12.96 -0.04 -1.87
C ALA A 152 -13.07 1.47 -1.58
N ILE A 153 -11.99 2.11 -1.11
CA ILE A 153 -12.00 3.51 -0.66
C ILE A 153 -12.37 4.47 -1.81
N GLU A 154 -11.68 4.36 -2.95
CA GLU A 154 -11.95 5.21 -4.12
C GLU A 154 -13.38 5.02 -4.67
N GLU A 155 -13.90 3.79 -4.69
CA GLU A 155 -15.28 3.52 -5.11
C GLU A 155 -16.28 4.20 -4.16
N ILE A 156 -16.06 4.11 -2.84
CA ILE A 156 -16.91 4.78 -1.84
C ILE A 156 -16.88 6.28 -2.03
N LEU A 157 -15.69 6.87 -2.16
CA LEU A 157 -15.53 8.30 -2.42
C LEU A 157 -16.23 8.69 -3.71
N GLY A 158 -16.16 7.86 -4.76
CA GLY A 158 -16.85 8.07 -6.03
C GLY A 158 -18.38 8.06 -5.96
N THR A 159 -18.99 7.53 -4.89
CA THR A 159 -20.44 7.61 -4.68
C THR A 159 -20.92 8.99 -4.19
N THR A 160 -19.98 9.78 -3.66
CA THR A 160 -20.24 11.06 -2.97
C THR A 160 -19.59 12.23 -3.70
N PHE A 161 -18.36 12.07 -4.17
CA PHE A 161 -17.56 13.08 -4.84
C PHE A 161 -17.51 12.85 -6.36
N ASN A 162 -17.11 13.88 -7.10
CA ASN A 162 -16.81 13.70 -8.52
C ASN A 162 -15.57 12.79 -8.71
N PRO A 163 -15.37 12.19 -9.90
CA PRO A 163 -14.30 11.22 -10.09
C PRO A 163 -12.89 11.74 -9.84
N ILE A 164 -12.62 13.01 -10.17
CA ILE A 164 -11.30 13.62 -9.96
C ILE A 164 -11.02 13.77 -8.46
N ALA A 165 -12.02 14.24 -7.71
CA ALA A 165 -11.92 14.36 -6.25
C ALA A 165 -11.76 12.98 -5.59
N ALA A 166 -12.47 11.95 -6.05
CA ALA A 166 -12.31 10.59 -5.52
C ALA A 166 -10.88 10.04 -5.73
N VAL A 167 -10.30 10.30 -6.91
CA VAL A 167 -8.91 9.92 -7.24
C VAL A 167 -7.91 10.57 -6.27
N PHE A 168 -7.96 11.88 -6.10
CA PHE A 168 -7.01 12.59 -5.25
C PHE A 168 -7.23 12.35 -3.75
N LEU A 169 -8.48 12.19 -3.31
CA LEU A 169 -8.77 11.85 -1.91
C LEU A 169 -8.29 10.45 -1.57
N SER A 170 -8.45 9.46 -2.47
CA SER A 170 -7.88 8.12 -2.28
C SER A 170 -6.34 8.14 -2.29
N ALA A 171 -5.73 8.92 -3.17
CA ALA A 171 -4.27 9.09 -3.19
C ALA A 171 -3.74 9.76 -1.91
N LEU A 172 -4.49 10.71 -1.35
CA LEU A 172 -4.12 11.38 -0.11
C LEU A 172 -4.18 10.42 1.08
N THR A 173 -5.24 9.61 1.18
CA THR A 173 -5.34 8.60 2.25
C THR A 173 -4.26 7.54 2.13
N PHE A 174 -3.92 7.11 0.90
CA PHE A 174 -2.78 6.22 0.63
C PHE A 174 -1.45 6.82 1.10
N SER A 175 -1.21 8.10 0.81
CA SER A 175 0.00 8.81 1.24
C SER A 175 0.11 8.90 2.76
N ILE A 176 -0.98 9.29 3.43
CA ILE A 176 -1.03 9.38 4.90
C ILE A 176 -0.77 8.01 5.53
N ALA A 177 -1.33 6.94 4.94
CA ALA A 177 -1.15 5.56 5.42
C ALA A 177 0.29 5.07 5.42
N HIS A 178 1.15 5.62 4.56
CA HIS A 178 2.56 5.27 4.51
C HIS A 178 3.39 5.87 5.65
N GLY A 179 2.87 6.88 6.38
CA GLY A 179 3.46 7.41 7.61
C GLY A 179 4.81 8.14 7.48
N ALA A 180 5.45 8.11 6.32
CA ALA A 180 6.76 8.72 6.10
C ALA A 180 6.63 10.20 5.70
N ARG A 181 6.79 11.09 6.67
CA ARG A 181 6.64 12.56 6.51
C ARG A 181 7.47 13.14 5.36
N SER A 182 8.72 12.70 5.21
CA SER A 182 9.65 13.12 4.16
C SER A 182 9.23 12.66 2.75
N MET A 183 8.42 11.60 2.67
CA MET A 183 7.99 10.96 1.42
C MET A 183 6.50 11.17 1.11
N LEU A 184 5.76 11.95 1.91
CA LEU A 184 4.32 12.17 1.71
C LEU A 184 3.98 12.64 0.29
N LEU A 185 4.76 13.59 -0.25
CA LEU A 185 4.54 14.07 -1.60
C LEU A 185 4.79 12.96 -2.64
N PHE A 186 5.83 12.16 -2.47
CA PHE A 186 6.12 11.03 -3.34
C PHE A 186 4.96 10.01 -3.32
N TYR A 187 4.51 9.60 -2.14
CA TYR A 187 3.40 8.64 -2.00
C TYR A 187 2.07 9.22 -2.51
N PHE A 188 1.86 10.53 -2.40
CA PHE A 188 0.69 11.17 -2.99
C PHE A 188 0.72 11.12 -4.52
N VAL A 189 1.87 11.39 -5.14
CA VAL A 189 2.06 11.29 -6.60
C VAL A 189 1.90 9.85 -7.08
N ALA A 190 2.58 8.90 -6.44
CA ALA A 190 2.44 7.47 -6.73
C ALA A 190 0.99 7.01 -6.58
N GLY A 191 0.36 7.39 -5.46
CA GLY A 191 -1.01 7.05 -5.17
C GLY A 191 -2.00 7.61 -6.19
N SER A 192 -1.76 8.82 -6.69
CA SER A 192 -2.54 9.47 -7.74
C SER A 192 -2.38 8.73 -9.07
N LEU A 193 -1.17 8.31 -9.43
CA LEU A 193 -0.92 7.55 -10.66
C LEU A 193 -1.59 6.17 -10.63
N PHE A 194 -1.54 5.46 -9.50
CA PHE A 194 -2.24 4.18 -9.33
C PHE A 194 -3.76 4.35 -9.40
N SER A 195 -4.28 5.40 -8.76
CA SER A 195 -5.70 5.74 -8.80
C SER A 195 -6.15 6.09 -10.23
N MET A 196 -5.41 6.93 -10.95
CA MET A 196 -5.68 7.25 -12.36
C MET A 196 -5.62 6.02 -13.27
N LEU A 197 -4.63 5.15 -13.08
CA LEU A 197 -4.51 3.89 -13.82
C LEU A 197 -5.77 3.05 -13.64
N SER A 198 -6.16 2.80 -12.41
CA SER A 198 -7.31 1.96 -12.07
C SER A 198 -8.65 2.59 -12.49
N TYR A 199 -8.81 3.91 -12.34
CA TYR A 199 -9.98 4.64 -12.80
C TYR A 199 -10.18 4.55 -14.32
N LYS A 200 -9.10 4.75 -15.10
CA LYS A 200 -9.14 4.70 -16.57
C LYS A 200 -9.20 3.27 -17.11
N SER A 201 -8.42 2.37 -16.54
CA SER A 201 -8.37 0.97 -17.00
C SER A 201 -9.69 0.27 -16.69
N ARG A 202 -10.31 0.58 -15.54
CA ARG A 202 -11.34 -0.18 -14.82
C ARG A 202 -10.77 -1.32 -13.96
N PRO A 203 -10.09 -2.38 -14.46
CA PRO A 203 -9.52 -3.41 -13.59
C PRO A 203 -8.43 -2.85 -12.67
N LEU A 204 -8.30 -3.44 -11.49
CA LEU A 204 -7.25 -3.09 -10.52
C LEU A 204 -5.86 -3.59 -10.95
N LEU A 205 -5.79 -4.66 -11.75
CA LEU A 205 -4.53 -5.33 -12.07
C LEU A 205 -3.45 -4.40 -12.62
N PRO A 206 -3.71 -3.44 -13.54
CA PRO A 206 -2.70 -2.47 -13.96
C PRO A 206 -2.08 -1.65 -12.83
N ALA A 207 -2.87 -1.20 -11.85
CA ALA A 207 -2.37 -0.47 -10.69
C ALA A 207 -1.56 -1.40 -9.76
N MET A 208 -2.06 -2.62 -9.53
CA MET A 208 -1.35 -3.65 -8.76
C MET A 208 0.03 -3.96 -9.37
N LEU A 209 0.10 -4.10 -10.70
CA LEU A 209 1.36 -4.33 -11.41
C LEU A 209 2.29 -3.12 -11.35
N ALA A 210 1.76 -1.89 -11.44
CA ALA A 210 2.57 -0.68 -11.30
C ALA A 210 3.24 -0.62 -9.92
N HIS A 211 2.45 -0.86 -8.88
CA HIS A 211 2.91 -0.85 -7.50
C HIS A 211 3.89 -2.01 -7.22
N ALA A 212 3.56 -3.24 -7.65
CA ALA A 212 4.45 -4.40 -7.54
C ALA A 212 5.79 -4.19 -8.25
N THR A 213 5.77 -3.58 -9.45
CA THR A 213 6.99 -3.26 -10.19
C THR A 213 7.85 -2.24 -9.45
N PHE A 214 7.24 -1.18 -8.90
CA PHE A 214 7.94 -0.19 -8.10
C PHE A 214 8.59 -0.80 -6.85
N ASN A 215 7.85 -1.62 -6.09
CA ASN A 215 8.38 -2.29 -4.91
C ASN A 215 9.49 -3.29 -5.26
N GLY A 216 9.30 -4.08 -6.33
CA GLY A 216 10.27 -5.06 -6.79
C GLY A 216 11.60 -4.42 -7.22
N LEU A 217 11.56 -3.35 -8.02
CA LEU A 217 12.76 -2.62 -8.44
C LEU A 217 13.47 -1.96 -7.25
N THR A 218 12.70 -1.36 -6.34
CA THR A 218 13.25 -0.76 -5.11
C THR A 218 13.96 -1.81 -4.25
N LEU A 219 13.35 -2.99 -4.08
CA LEU A 219 13.96 -4.10 -3.36
C LEU A 219 15.26 -4.55 -4.04
N VAL A 220 15.23 -4.81 -5.36
CA VAL A 220 16.42 -5.23 -6.10
C VAL A 220 17.54 -4.20 -5.95
N TYR A 221 17.23 -2.90 -6.08
CA TYR A 221 18.20 -1.83 -5.91
C TYR A 221 18.87 -1.86 -4.52
N VAL A 222 18.07 -2.00 -3.46
CA VAL A 222 18.56 -2.06 -2.08
C VAL A 222 19.40 -3.32 -1.83
N LEU A 223 19.10 -4.45 -2.48
CA LEU A 223 19.86 -5.70 -2.28
C LEU A 223 21.22 -5.73 -3.00
N ILE A 224 21.42 -4.92 -4.04
CA ILE A 224 22.66 -4.89 -4.85
C ILE A 224 23.57 -3.70 -4.53
N LYS A 225 23.15 -2.82 -3.62
CA LYS A 225 23.88 -1.63 -3.18
C LYS A 225 24.32 -1.78 -1.73
#